data_AF-A0A355DYP6-F1
#
_entry.id   AF-A0A355DYP6-F1
#
_cell.length_a   1.000
_cell.length_b   1.000
_cell.length_c   1.000
_cell.angle_alpha   90.00
_cell.angle_beta   90.00
_cell.angle_gamma   90.00
#
_symmetry.space_group_name_H-M   'P 1'
#
loop_
_entity.id
_entity.type
_entity.pdbx_description
1 polymer ?
#
loop_
_entity_poly.entity_id
_entity_poly.type
_entity_poly.pdbx_seq_one_letter_code
_entity_poly.pdbx_strand_id
1 'polypeptide(L)'
;MTEPHNAVPGSLKMRIPVIVAFAVLLAALGTPGGSHAADKAPEPAGPASAAPAPKTPSPEQAELDKLSTENQLAAMKLRKKLAKLSEEKDELHAQYELISEKQRLQSAETELKLNALVLENKLAGERHKLELDALSTEFDRVSTDNRLAGEKLKVEVAKFETETQKLAAQNRLNDERYKNELSRLNTDLLKAVAENKLAAEQQQKAMQALSRQAAELKLLNDLRNEELRQLQIESEKEKRNMDLEVKRMELQQKKMAFEKDQLDNRMAQIKSDLDLRARKEDWKKEANQDPVYLAQPFYKEKGRLVISDRRISLNGPIFGGVADYVTERIHYFNNISSTQPIFIVIDKCPGGSVMEGYRIIKAMQASKAKVHVVVKSFAASMAAVITTMADYSYTYPNAIILHHQMSTVNWGNMTQLKEQLELAREWERRLHVPVAKKMGVSMDAFRKMMYEKNSDGDWEEFGDQAVAYKWADSVVHEIEETGFVKNPDLAEKPKAAQFQWLAEKTDEKGQRYATLPRLDPFDFYFIYNPDRYYR
;
A
#
# COMPACT_ATOMS: atom_id res chain seq x y z
N MET A 1 -27.73 -19.90 28.39
CA MET A 1 -28.41 -19.50 27.14
C MET A 1 -27.32 -19.24 26.12
N THR A 2 -27.26 -19.88 24.96
CA THR A 2 -28.09 -21.00 24.47
C THR A 2 -27.31 -21.77 23.40
N GLU A 3 -27.07 -23.05 23.64
CA GLU A 3 -26.92 -24.10 22.62
C GLU A 3 -28.29 -24.35 21.92
N PRO A 4 -28.47 -25.28 20.94
CA PRO A 4 -27.62 -26.40 20.49
C PRO A 4 -27.40 -26.42 18.93
N HIS A 5 -26.95 -27.45 18.18
CA HIS A 5 -26.97 -28.92 18.29
C HIS A 5 -25.85 -29.64 17.47
N ASN A 6 -25.31 -30.74 18.02
CA ASN A 6 -25.20 -32.14 17.51
C ASN A 6 -24.94 -32.46 16.01
N ALA A 7 -24.23 -33.54 15.60
CA ALA A 7 -23.49 -34.65 16.27
C ALA A 7 -22.53 -35.35 15.24
N VAL A 8 -21.30 -35.81 15.53
CA VAL A 8 -20.87 -37.05 16.28
C VAL A 8 -21.46 -38.37 15.69
N PRO A 9 -20.70 -39.50 15.43
CA PRO A 9 -19.26 -39.74 15.18
C PRO A 9 -18.92 -40.80 14.06
N GLY A 10 -17.63 -41.16 13.88
CA GLY A 10 -17.14 -42.38 13.19
C GLY A 10 -15.66 -42.27 12.75
N SER A 11 -14.61 -42.90 13.32
CA SER A 11 -14.29 -44.32 13.60
C SER A 11 -14.14 -45.18 12.33
N LEU A 12 -13.05 -45.94 12.07
CA LEU A 12 -11.90 -46.34 12.92
C LEU A 12 -10.60 -46.69 12.13
N LYS A 13 -9.51 -46.88 12.89
CA LYS A 13 -8.24 -47.63 12.68
C LYS A 13 -8.26 -48.84 11.71
N MET A 14 -7.17 -49.48 11.25
CA MET A 14 -5.70 -49.24 11.12
C MET A 14 -5.04 -50.63 10.82
N ARG A 15 -3.87 -50.67 10.16
CA ARG A 15 -2.86 -51.79 10.11
C ARG A 15 -3.09 -53.05 9.24
N ILE A 16 -1.94 -53.53 8.75
CA ILE A 16 -1.63 -54.78 8.02
C ILE A 16 -1.00 -55.79 9.00
N PRO A 17 -1.37 -57.10 8.97
CA PRO A 17 -0.44 -58.21 8.61
C PRO A 17 -1.07 -59.17 7.55
N VAL A 18 -0.41 -59.96 6.68
CA VAL A 18 0.89 -60.69 6.62
C VAL A 18 0.80 -62.20 6.98
N ILE A 19 1.28 -63.07 6.05
CA ILE A 19 1.70 -64.50 6.18
C ILE A 19 0.64 -65.66 6.15
N VAL A 20 0.57 -66.34 4.98
CA VAL A 20 0.92 -67.77 4.66
C VAL A 20 0.37 -68.98 5.48
N ALA A 21 -0.04 -70.04 4.73
CA ALA A 21 0.04 -71.52 4.96
C ALA A 21 -1.22 -72.41 5.23
N PHE A 22 -1.24 -73.54 4.48
CA PHE A 22 -1.65 -74.95 4.80
C PHE A 22 -3.00 -75.35 5.46
N ALA A 23 -3.83 -76.09 4.70
CA ALA A 23 -4.43 -77.42 5.00
C ALA A 23 -5.23 -77.90 3.73
N VAL A 24 -5.33 -79.15 3.25
CA VAL A 24 -5.17 -80.54 3.75
C VAL A 24 -6.38 -81.10 4.54
N LEU A 25 -7.16 -82.04 3.96
CA LEU A 25 -7.32 -83.48 4.36
C LEU A 25 -8.48 -84.22 3.60
N LEU A 26 -8.42 -85.56 3.62
CA LEU A 26 -9.31 -86.71 3.21
C LEU A 26 -10.87 -86.55 3.14
N ALA A 27 -11.71 -87.57 2.84
CA ALA A 27 -11.71 -88.77 1.94
C ALA A 27 -12.69 -89.88 2.45
N ALA A 28 -13.43 -90.56 1.55
CA ALA A 28 -14.02 -91.92 1.69
C ALA A 28 -14.62 -92.33 0.31
N LEU A 29 -14.58 -93.53 -0.28
CA LEU A 29 -14.39 -94.96 0.08
C LEU A 29 -15.68 -95.81 0.02
N GLY A 30 -15.60 -96.95 -0.70
CA GLY A 30 -16.66 -97.96 -0.83
C GLY A 30 -16.30 -99.08 -1.81
N THR A 31 -15.85 -100.23 -1.29
CA THR A 31 -15.63 -101.53 -2.01
C THR A 31 -16.09 -102.67 -1.07
N PRO A 32 -16.35 -103.92 -1.53
CA PRO A 32 -15.32 -104.93 -1.90
C PRO A 32 -15.75 -105.82 -3.11
N GLY A 33 -15.03 -106.86 -3.58
CA GLY A 33 -13.63 -107.32 -3.33
C GLY A 33 -13.39 -108.82 -3.59
N GLY A 34 -12.25 -109.19 -4.23
CA GLY A 34 -11.69 -110.56 -4.34
C GLY A 34 -12.37 -111.58 -5.28
N SER A 35 -11.79 -112.75 -5.62
CA SER A 35 -10.37 -113.18 -5.67
C SER A 35 -10.19 -114.62 -6.22
N HIS A 36 -9.07 -114.87 -6.94
CA HIS A 36 -8.36 -116.17 -7.15
C HIS A 36 -8.91 -117.32 -8.05
N ALA A 37 -8.09 -117.62 -9.08
CA ALA A 37 -7.41 -118.92 -9.37
C ALA A 37 -8.14 -120.22 -9.84
N ALA A 38 -7.74 -120.64 -11.06
CA ALA A 38 -7.15 -121.95 -11.44
C ALA A 38 -8.00 -123.23 -11.73
N ASP A 39 -7.83 -123.68 -13.00
CA ASP A 39 -7.56 -125.07 -13.47
C ASP A 39 -8.69 -126.05 -13.88
N LYS A 40 -8.39 -126.78 -14.98
CA LYS A 40 -9.00 -128.02 -15.56
C LYS A 40 -10.45 -128.05 -16.12
N ALA A 41 -10.66 -129.08 -16.95
CA ALA A 41 -11.82 -129.46 -17.77
C ALA A 41 -12.51 -130.73 -17.17
N PRO A 42 -13.56 -131.39 -17.75
CA PRO A 42 -14.10 -131.32 -19.13
C PRO A 42 -15.66 -131.35 -19.27
N GLU A 43 -16.14 -131.75 -20.45
CA GLU A 43 -17.52 -132.06 -20.91
C GLU A 43 -18.27 -133.14 -20.04
N PRO A 44 -19.58 -133.50 -20.26
CA PRO A 44 -20.46 -133.23 -21.42
C PRO A 44 -21.98 -132.97 -21.15
N ALA A 45 -22.76 -132.97 -22.25
CA ALA A 45 -24.20 -133.33 -22.38
C ALA A 45 -25.31 -132.27 -22.12
N GLY A 46 -26.42 -132.41 -22.88
CA GLY A 46 -27.73 -131.72 -22.70
C GLY A 46 -28.71 -132.56 -21.84
N PRO A 47 -30.06 -132.53 -22.03
CA PRO A 47 -30.81 -132.17 -23.26
C PRO A 47 -32.16 -131.41 -23.06
N ALA A 48 -32.98 -131.35 -24.13
CA ALA A 48 -34.46 -131.15 -24.17
C ALA A 48 -35.01 -129.75 -23.82
N SER A 49 -36.05 -129.19 -24.49
CA SER A 49 -36.90 -129.60 -25.64
C SER A 49 -37.41 -128.31 -26.35
N ALA A 50 -38.26 -128.20 -27.39
CA ALA A 50 -39.16 -129.06 -28.21
C ALA A 50 -39.24 -128.41 -29.65
N ALA A 51 -40.06 -128.70 -30.68
CA ALA A 51 -41.38 -129.34 -30.93
C ALA A 51 -42.61 -128.62 -30.32
N PRO A 52 -43.86 -128.75 -30.84
CA PRO A 52 -44.36 -129.28 -32.13
C PRO A 52 -44.27 -128.20 -33.26
N ALA A 53 -45.08 -128.02 -34.33
CA ALA A 53 -46.32 -128.62 -34.89
C ALA A 53 -46.38 -128.45 -36.45
N PRO A 54 -47.29 -129.14 -37.21
CA PRO A 54 -47.02 -129.38 -38.65
C PRO A 54 -48.13 -129.09 -39.70
N LYS A 55 -47.77 -129.21 -41.01
CA LYS A 55 -48.55 -129.89 -42.11
C LYS A 55 -47.81 -130.12 -43.51
N THR A 56 -47.52 -131.42 -43.87
CA THR A 56 -47.59 -132.23 -45.19
C THR A 56 -46.37 -132.75 -46.17
N PRO A 57 -45.79 -134.08 -46.11
CA PRO A 57 -44.66 -134.90 -46.89
C PRO A 57 -44.82 -136.52 -47.28
N SER A 58 -43.98 -137.61 -47.68
CA SER A 58 -42.60 -138.13 -48.28
C SER A 58 -42.29 -139.76 -48.52
N PRO A 59 -41.30 -140.37 -49.35
CA PRO A 59 -40.95 -141.89 -49.75
C PRO A 59 -39.42 -142.52 -49.70
N GLU A 60 -38.72 -143.66 -50.22
CA GLU A 60 -38.75 -144.96 -51.12
C GLU A 60 -37.52 -146.11 -51.05
N GLN A 61 -37.23 -147.19 -51.95
CA GLN A 61 -36.27 -148.46 -51.82
C GLN A 61 -35.54 -149.33 -53.06
N ALA A 62 -34.79 -150.55 -52.93
CA ALA A 62 -33.86 -151.35 -53.95
C ALA A 62 -33.48 -152.98 -53.89
N GLU A 63 -32.51 -153.66 -54.68
CA GLU A 63 -32.24 -155.21 -54.95
C GLU A 63 -30.76 -155.93 -55.28
N LEU A 64 -30.52 -157.25 -55.77
CA LEU A 64 -29.22 -158.18 -55.85
C LEU A 64 -28.87 -159.15 -57.14
N ASP A 65 -28.13 -160.34 -57.41
CA ASP A 65 -27.24 -161.55 -56.93
C ASP A 65 -26.54 -162.54 -58.09
N LYS A 66 -25.57 -163.58 -57.92
CA LYS A 66 -25.14 -164.85 -58.79
C LYS A 66 -23.80 -165.78 -58.56
N LEU A 67 -23.54 -167.03 -59.18
CA LEU A 67 -22.33 -168.05 -59.02
C LEU A 67 -21.93 -169.23 -60.11
N SER A 68 -20.81 -170.11 -60.03
CA SER A 68 -20.40 -171.37 -60.89
C SER A 68 -19.08 -172.32 -60.57
N THR A 69 -18.77 -173.58 -61.14
CA THR A 69 -17.51 -174.55 -60.93
C THR A 69 -17.25 -175.87 -61.87
N GLU A 70 -16.06 -176.63 -61.95
CA GLU A 70 -15.74 -177.98 -62.73
C GLU A 70 -14.33 -178.85 -62.62
N ASN A 71 -14.23 -180.21 -63.02
CA ASN A 71 -13.18 -181.27 -63.53
C ASN A 71 -11.93 -181.95 -62.72
N GLN A 72 -11.01 -183.01 -62.98
CA GLN A 72 -10.46 -184.09 -63.98
C GLN A 72 -9.42 -185.25 -63.40
N LEU A 73 -8.95 -186.42 -64.03
CA LEU A 73 -7.95 -187.52 -63.51
C LEU A 73 -7.31 -188.73 -64.44
N ALA A 74 -6.11 -189.44 -64.17
CA ALA A 74 -5.49 -190.69 -64.91
C ALA A 74 -4.22 -191.56 -64.31
N ALA A 75 -3.76 -192.81 -64.81
CA ALA A 75 -2.56 -193.69 -64.29
C ALA A 75 -1.92 -195.02 -65.06
N MET A 76 -0.80 -195.73 -64.56
CA MET A 76 -0.31 -197.23 -64.63
C MET A 76 0.88 -197.90 -65.55
N LYS A 77 1.73 -198.97 -65.16
CA LYS A 77 2.73 -199.88 -65.98
C LYS A 77 3.52 -201.23 -65.44
N LEU A 78 4.66 -201.80 -66.03
CA LEU A 78 5.16 -203.29 -66.24
C LEU A 78 6.48 -204.01 -65.57
N ARG A 79 7.17 -205.15 -66.08
CA ARG A 79 8.07 -206.21 -65.32
C ARG A 79 9.55 -206.90 -65.64
N LYS A 80 9.85 -208.14 -66.22
CA LYS A 80 10.67 -209.40 -65.70
C LYS A 80 12.26 -209.82 -65.50
N LYS A 81 13.18 -210.54 -66.32
CA LYS A 81 14.58 -211.24 -66.04
C LYS A 81 15.61 -210.47 -65.14
N LEU A 82 15.21 -209.29 -64.73
CA LEU A 82 15.82 -208.28 -63.89
C LEU A 82 16.28 -208.71 -62.49
N ALA A 83 15.92 -209.88 -61.97
CA ALA A 83 15.90 -210.12 -60.53
C ALA A 83 17.24 -209.89 -59.80
N LYS A 84 18.30 -210.67 -60.11
CA LYS A 84 19.52 -210.66 -59.29
C LYS A 84 20.46 -209.47 -59.54
N LEU A 85 20.20 -208.68 -60.59
CA LEU A 85 20.84 -207.39 -60.83
C LEU A 85 20.26 -206.25 -59.96
N SER A 86 19.19 -206.50 -59.19
CA SER A 86 18.69 -205.51 -58.22
C SER A 86 19.61 -205.42 -57.00
N GLU A 87 20.03 -206.55 -56.46
CA GLU A 87 20.70 -206.65 -55.16
C GLU A 87 22.02 -205.85 -55.11
N GLU A 88 22.85 -205.94 -56.16
CA GLU A 88 24.11 -205.20 -56.33
C GLU A 88 23.89 -203.73 -56.79
N LYS A 89 22.73 -203.41 -57.36
CA LYS A 89 22.33 -202.03 -57.70
C LYS A 89 21.91 -201.25 -56.45
N ASP A 90 21.22 -201.89 -55.52
CA ASP A 90 20.44 -201.20 -54.49
C ASP A 90 21.33 -200.62 -53.35
N GLU A 91 22.50 -201.20 -53.06
CA GLU A 91 23.52 -200.53 -52.22
C GLU A 91 24.19 -199.34 -52.93
N LEU A 92 24.54 -199.49 -54.22
CA LEU A 92 25.19 -198.44 -55.01
C LEU A 92 24.29 -197.20 -55.17
N HIS A 93 22.97 -197.39 -55.20
CA HIS A 93 22.00 -196.31 -55.24
C HIS A 93 21.98 -195.46 -53.96
N ALA A 94 22.19 -196.07 -52.78
CA ALA A 94 22.14 -195.38 -51.50
C ALA A 94 23.29 -194.38 -51.30
N GLN A 95 24.47 -194.66 -51.83
CA GLN A 95 25.60 -193.70 -51.82
C GLN A 95 25.40 -192.55 -52.82
N TYR A 96 24.68 -192.79 -53.93
CA TYR A 96 24.42 -191.79 -54.95
C TYR A 96 23.45 -190.68 -54.46
N GLU A 97 22.36 -191.07 -53.79
CA GLU A 97 21.37 -190.15 -53.18
C GLU A 97 22.03 -189.12 -52.25
N LEU A 98 22.91 -189.58 -51.35
CA LEU A 98 23.52 -188.72 -50.32
C LEU A 98 24.49 -187.67 -50.90
N ILE A 99 25.09 -187.94 -52.06
CA ILE A 99 25.98 -187.01 -52.75
C ILE A 99 25.17 -186.01 -53.59
N SER A 100 24.12 -186.49 -54.27
CA SER A 100 23.16 -185.65 -55.03
C SER A 100 22.58 -184.52 -54.17
N GLU A 101 21.98 -184.86 -53.03
CA GLU A 101 21.27 -183.88 -52.21
C GLU A 101 22.23 -182.84 -51.56
N LYS A 102 23.51 -183.22 -51.38
CA LYS A 102 24.55 -182.32 -50.87
C LYS A 102 25.04 -181.32 -51.92
N GLN A 103 25.17 -181.74 -53.18
CA GLN A 103 25.49 -180.81 -54.28
C GLN A 103 24.32 -179.86 -54.56
N ARG A 104 23.08 -180.36 -54.48
CA ARG A 104 21.84 -179.57 -54.68
C ARG A 104 21.69 -178.41 -53.69
N LEU A 105 22.10 -178.59 -52.44
CA LEU A 105 22.07 -177.52 -51.44
C LEU A 105 23.10 -176.41 -51.73
N GLN A 106 24.28 -176.75 -52.24
CA GLN A 106 25.31 -175.76 -52.57
C GLN A 106 25.01 -174.97 -53.87
N SER A 107 24.34 -175.58 -54.85
CA SER A 107 23.91 -174.86 -56.06
C SER A 107 22.74 -173.90 -55.78
N ALA A 108 21.77 -174.31 -54.96
CA ALA A 108 20.63 -173.45 -54.59
C ALA A 108 21.07 -172.16 -53.85
N GLU A 109 22.06 -172.25 -52.95
CA GLU A 109 22.55 -171.07 -52.22
C GLU A 109 23.38 -170.11 -53.09
N THR A 110 23.97 -170.60 -54.19
CA THR A 110 24.78 -169.79 -55.10
C THR A 110 23.94 -169.12 -56.21
N GLU A 111 22.89 -169.77 -56.73
CA GLU A 111 21.94 -169.13 -57.67
C GLU A 111 21.16 -167.97 -57.02
N LEU A 112 20.76 -168.09 -55.75
CA LEU A 112 20.06 -167.02 -55.03
C LEU A 112 20.94 -165.77 -54.87
N LYS A 113 22.24 -165.94 -54.56
CA LYS A 113 23.20 -164.83 -54.47
C LYS A 113 23.50 -164.20 -55.83
N LEU A 114 23.53 -164.98 -56.91
CA LEU A 114 23.75 -164.46 -58.26
C LEU A 114 22.56 -163.63 -58.77
N ASN A 115 21.32 -164.12 -58.59
CA ASN A 115 20.11 -163.41 -59.03
C ASN A 115 19.88 -162.10 -58.25
N ALA A 116 20.27 -162.02 -56.97
CA ALA A 116 20.19 -160.79 -56.19
C ALA A 116 21.06 -159.67 -56.78
N LEU A 117 22.37 -159.93 -56.99
CA LEU A 117 23.31 -158.90 -57.49
C LEU A 117 23.00 -158.41 -58.92
N VAL A 118 22.44 -159.28 -59.78
CA VAL A 118 22.06 -158.91 -61.15
C VAL A 118 20.85 -157.98 -61.18
N LEU A 119 19.87 -158.18 -60.30
CA LEU A 119 18.68 -157.33 -60.23
C LEU A 119 19.01 -155.92 -59.70
N GLU A 120 19.87 -155.85 -58.68
CA GLU A 120 20.31 -154.59 -58.05
C GLU A 120 21.08 -153.69 -59.02
N ASN A 121 22.04 -154.25 -59.77
CA ASN A 121 22.79 -153.51 -60.79
C ASN A 121 21.90 -152.98 -61.93
N LYS A 122 20.84 -153.73 -62.30
CA LYS A 122 19.91 -153.30 -63.36
C LYS A 122 19.03 -152.12 -62.90
N LEU A 123 18.56 -152.15 -61.66
CA LEU A 123 17.80 -151.05 -61.04
C LEU A 123 18.63 -149.77 -60.86
N ALA A 124 19.93 -149.88 -60.60
CA ALA A 124 20.83 -148.72 -60.55
C ALA A 124 20.99 -148.04 -61.92
N GLY A 125 21.14 -148.82 -62.99
CA GLY A 125 21.34 -148.29 -64.35
C GLY A 125 20.14 -147.52 -64.92
N GLU A 126 18.92 -147.99 -64.66
CA GLU A 126 17.70 -147.33 -65.18
C GLU A 126 17.35 -146.04 -64.39
N ARG A 127 17.68 -145.98 -63.09
CA ARG A 127 17.48 -144.77 -62.26
C ARG A 127 18.31 -143.57 -62.70
N HIS A 128 19.63 -143.74 -62.86
CA HIS A 128 20.50 -142.61 -63.20
C HIS A 128 20.29 -142.05 -64.61
N LYS A 129 19.62 -142.81 -65.50
CA LYS A 129 19.20 -142.26 -66.79
C LYS A 129 18.01 -141.30 -66.65
N LEU A 130 17.02 -141.65 -65.83
CA LEU A 130 15.84 -140.82 -65.57
C LEU A 130 16.16 -139.51 -64.84
N GLU A 131 17.16 -139.52 -63.95
CA GLU A 131 17.61 -138.28 -63.26
C GLU A 131 18.31 -137.30 -64.21
N LEU A 132 19.05 -137.79 -65.21
CA LEU A 132 19.79 -136.92 -66.14
C LEU A 132 18.87 -136.15 -67.10
N ASP A 133 17.87 -136.82 -67.67
CA ASP A 133 16.91 -136.19 -68.59
C ASP A 133 16.03 -135.14 -67.88
N ALA A 134 15.68 -135.38 -66.61
CA ALA A 134 14.93 -134.44 -65.78
C ALA A 134 15.73 -133.17 -65.42
N LEU A 135 17.01 -133.32 -65.02
CA LEU A 135 17.84 -132.19 -64.63
C LEU A 135 18.16 -131.25 -65.81
N SER A 136 18.26 -131.82 -67.02
CA SER A 136 18.43 -131.06 -68.26
C SER A 136 17.26 -130.11 -68.55
N THR A 137 16.02 -130.57 -68.33
CA THR A 137 14.82 -129.76 -68.61
C THR A 137 14.59 -128.63 -67.61
N GLU A 138 15.15 -128.71 -66.40
CA GLU A 138 15.04 -127.64 -65.39
C GLU A 138 16.04 -126.50 -65.63
N PHE A 139 17.23 -126.80 -66.16
CA PHE A 139 18.28 -125.81 -66.43
C PHE A 139 17.86 -124.73 -67.44
N ASP A 140 17.27 -125.11 -68.56
CA ASP A 140 16.82 -124.17 -69.61
C ASP A 140 15.71 -123.22 -69.11
N ARG A 141 14.87 -123.67 -68.17
CA ARG A 141 13.83 -122.83 -67.55
C ARG A 141 14.44 -121.77 -66.63
N VAL A 142 15.41 -122.16 -65.78
CA VAL A 142 16.08 -121.23 -64.84
C VAL A 142 16.95 -120.21 -65.59
N SER A 143 17.54 -120.58 -66.72
CA SER A 143 18.30 -119.68 -67.60
C SER A 143 17.41 -118.58 -68.20
N THR A 144 16.18 -118.91 -68.62
CA THR A 144 15.26 -117.95 -69.24
C THR A 144 14.62 -116.99 -68.24
N ASP A 145 14.25 -117.45 -67.03
CA ASP A 145 13.69 -116.60 -65.97
C ASP A 145 14.69 -115.52 -65.50
N ASN A 146 15.97 -115.87 -65.31
CA ASN A 146 17.01 -114.93 -64.85
C ASN A 146 17.21 -113.74 -65.81
N ARG A 147 17.09 -113.96 -67.13
CA ARG A 147 17.22 -112.88 -68.12
C ARG A 147 16.08 -111.85 -68.01
N LEU A 148 14.87 -112.28 -67.62
CA LEU A 148 13.72 -111.40 -67.46
C LEU A 148 13.78 -110.56 -66.18
N ALA A 149 14.43 -111.07 -65.13
CA ALA A 149 14.64 -110.33 -63.88
C ALA A 149 15.61 -109.14 -64.04
N GLY A 150 16.68 -109.32 -64.82
CA GLY A 150 17.74 -108.32 -64.99
C GLY A 150 17.31 -107.02 -65.67
N GLU A 151 16.31 -107.05 -66.56
CA GLU A 151 15.80 -105.82 -67.20
C GLU A 151 14.86 -105.02 -66.30
N LYS A 152 14.06 -105.69 -65.44
CA LYS A 152 13.13 -105.01 -64.53
C LYS A 152 13.84 -104.12 -63.51
N LEU A 153 14.94 -104.60 -62.89
CA LEU A 153 15.69 -103.81 -61.89
C LEU A 153 16.26 -102.51 -62.48
N LYS A 154 16.71 -102.50 -63.75
CA LYS A 154 17.30 -101.30 -64.38
C LYS A 154 16.31 -100.14 -64.51
N VAL A 155 15.02 -100.44 -64.75
CA VAL A 155 13.96 -99.43 -64.90
C VAL A 155 13.61 -98.80 -63.55
N GLU A 156 13.77 -99.55 -62.45
CA GLU A 156 13.41 -99.12 -61.11
C GLU A 156 14.48 -98.22 -60.46
N VAL A 157 15.76 -98.56 -60.61
CA VAL A 157 16.89 -97.74 -60.12
C VAL A 157 16.88 -96.34 -60.76
N ALA A 158 16.65 -96.25 -62.07
CA ALA A 158 16.65 -94.99 -62.81
C ALA A 158 15.58 -93.98 -62.33
N LYS A 159 14.47 -94.45 -61.74
CA LYS A 159 13.47 -93.55 -61.13
C LYS A 159 14.01 -92.87 -59.88
N PHE A 160 14.53 -93.65 -58.93
CA PHE A 160 14.99 -93.13 -57.63
C PHE A 160 16.14 -92.12 -57.75
N GLU A 161 17.04 -92.29 -58.71
CA GLU A 161 18.12 -91.31 -58.96
C GLU A 161 17.56 -89.92 -59.36
N THR A 162 16.58 -89.88 -60.26
CA THR A 162 15.98 -88.61 -60.73
C THR A 162 15.18 -87.89 -59.63
N GLU A 163 14.53 -88.62 -58.74
CA GLU A 163 13.76 -88.06 -57.62
C GLU A 163 14.70 -87.51 -56.53
N THR A 164 15.81 -88.20 -56.26
CA THR A 164 16.84 -87.78 -55.30
C THR A 164 17.53 -86.47 -55.72
N GLN A 165 17.88 -86.33 -57.00
CA GLN A 165 18.50 -85.09 -57.52
C GLN A 165 17.57 -83.87 -57.38
N LYS A 166 16.26 -84.07 -57.53
CA LYS A 166 15.24 -83.02 -57.46
C LYS A 166 15.10 -82.45 -56.04
N LEU A 167 15.09 -83.33 -55.03
CA LEU A 167 15.10 -82.94 -53.61
C LEU A 167 16.39 -82.21 -53.21
N ALA A 168 17.55 -82.67 -53.70
CA ALA A 168 18.84 -82.04 -53.42
C ALA A 168 18.94 -80.60 -53.97
N ALA A 169 18.32 -80.31 -55.13
CA ALA A 169 18.24 -78.96 -55.68
C ALA A 169 17.31 -78.05 -54.86
N GLN A 170 16.16 -78.57 -54.41
CA GLN A 170 15.16 -77.82 -53.65
C GLN A 170 15.73 -77.26 -52.33
N ASN A 171 16.50 -78.07 -51.60
CA ASN A 171 17.03 -77.67 -50.29
C ASN A 171 18.08 -76.55 -50.39
N ARG A 172 19.03 -76.65 -51.35
CA ARG A 172 20.06 -75.60 -51.56
C ARG A 172 19.46 -74.22 -51.81
N LEU A 173 18.36 -74.16 -52.56
CA LEU A 173 17.67 -72.91 -52.91
C LEU A 173 16.96 -72.28 -51.69
N ASN A 174 16.57 -73.07 -50.69
CA ASN A 174 16.04 -72.56 -49.42
C ASN A 174 17.16 -72.06 -48.50
N ASP A 175 18.30 -72.76 -48.41
CA ASP A 175 19.44 -72.35 -47.56
C ASP A 175 19.98 -70.97 -47.98
N GLU A 176 20.10 -70.68 -49.28
CA GLU A 176 20.51 -69.37 -49.77
C GLU A 176 19.48 -68.25 -49.46
N ARG A 177 18.18 -68.57 -49.42
CA ARG A 177 17.14 -67.60 -49.04
C ARG A 177 17.25 -67.22 -47.57
N TYR A 178 17.27 -68.20 -46.67
CA TYR A 178 17.39 -67.95 -45.23
C TYR A 178 18.68 -67.20 -44.88
N LYS A 179 19.80 -67.54 -45.52
CA LYS A 179 21.09 -66.87 -45.29
C LYS A 179 21.08 -65.39 -45.69
N ASN A 180 20.35 -65.02 -46.75
CA ASN A 180 20.21 -63.64 -47.20
C ASN A 180 19.28 -62.81 -46.30
N GLU A 181 18.16 -63.38 -45.85
CA GLU A 181 17.26 -62.69 -44.90
C GLU A 181 17.93 -62.44 -43.55
N LEU A 182 18.65 -63.44 -43.01
CA LEU A 182 19.34 -63.32 -41.72
C LEU A 182 20.43 -62.23 -41.74
N SER A 183 21.18 -62.15 -42.85
CA SER A 183 22.21 -61.12 -43.08
C SER A 183 21.62 -59.70 -43.06
N ARG A 184 20.50 -59.51 -43.77
CA ARG A 184 19.80 -58.23 -43.85
C ARG A 184 19.27 -57.78 -42.49
N LEU A 185 18.54 -58.66 -41.81
CA LEU A 185 17.93 -58.36 -40.50
C LEU A 185 18.98 -58.01 -39.43
N ASN A 186 20.13 -58.70 -39.42
CA ASN A 186 21.22 -58.41 -38.49
C ASN A 186 21.89 -57.04 -38.78
N THR A 187 21.94 -56.63 -40.05
CA THR A 187 22.48 -55.32 -40.45
C THR A 187 21.58 -54.17 -39.96
N ASP A 188 20.26 -54.32 -40.11
CA ASP A 188 19.28 -53.32 -39.66
C ASP A 188 19.25 -53.22 -38.12
N LEU A 189 19.38 -54.35 -37.41
CA LEU A 189 19.47 -54.39 -35.94
C LEU A 189 20.70 -53.63 -35.41
N LEU A 190 21.88 -53.85 -35.99
CA LEU A 190 23.11 -53.17 -35.58
C LEU A 190 23.01 -51.64 -35.76
N LYS A 191 22.37 -51.18 -36.84
CA LYS A 191 22.13 -49.76 -37.11
C LYS A 191 21.21 -49.13 -36.05
N ALA A 192 20.09 -49.79 -35.74
CA ALA A 192 19.15 -49.31 -34.72
C ALA A 192 19.77 -49.25 -33.32
N VAL A 193 20.65 -50.19 -32.95
CA VAL A 193 21.38 -50.17 -31.67
C VAL A 193 22.37 -48.99 -31.59
N ALA A 194 23.09 -48.70 -32.69
CA ALA A 194 24.02 -47.58 -32.74
C ALA A 194 23.31 -46.21 -32.62
N GLU A 195 22.19 -46.04 -33.34
CA GLU A 195 21.40 -44.80 -33.33
C GLU A 195 20.80 -44.52 -31.93
N ASN A 196 20.24 -45.54 -31.26
CA ASN A 196 19.73 -45.40 -29.89
C ASN A 196 20.83 -45.05 -28.87
N LYS A 197 22.02 -45.66 -28.99
CA LYS A 197 23.15 -45.35 -28.09
C LYS A 197 23.61 -43.90 -28.25
N LEU A 198 23.70 -43.40 -29.48
CA LEU A 198 24.09 -42.02 -29.76
C LEU A 198 23.08 -41.02 -29.18
N ALA A 199 21.78 -41.29 -29.31
CA ALA A 199 20.72 -40.46 -28.74
C ALA A 199 20.79 -40.38 -27.20
N ALA A 200 21.03 -41.52 -26.54
CA ALA A 200 21.17 -41.57 -25.08
C ALA A 200 22.36 -40.73 -24.57
N GLU A 201 23.53 -40.83 -25.20
CA GLU A 201 24.70 -40.03 -24.84
C GLU A 201 24.48 -38.52 -25.07
N GLN A 202 23.73 -38.14 -26.09
CA GLN A 202 23.38 -36.74 -26.36
C GLN A 202 22.41 -36.18 -25.29
N GLN A 203 21.37 -36.94 -24.92
CA GLN A 203 20.44 -36.52 -23.86
C GLN A 203 21.14 -36.41 -22.50
N GLN A 204 22.04 -37.34 -22.16
CA GLN A 204 22.81 -37.29 -20.92
C GLN A 204 23.69 -36.03 -20.82
N LYS A 205 24.36 -35.65 -21.93
CA LYS A 205 25.17 -34.42 -22.00
C LYS A 205 24.30 -33.16 -21.87
N ALA A 206 23.13 -33.11 -22.52
CA ALA A 206 22.20 -31.99 -22.40
C ALA A 206 21.67 -31.83 -20.96
N MET A 207 21.30 -32.92 -20.29
CA MET A 207 20.83 -32.91 -18.90
C MET A 207 21.93 -32.45 -17.93
N GLN A 208 23.19 -32.84 -18.14
CA GLN A 208 24.32 -32.36 -17.34
C GLN A 208 24.59 -30.86 -17.54
N ALA A 209 24.45 -30.34 -18.76
CA ALA A 209 24.60 -28.90 -19.03
C ALA A 209 23.51 -28.06 -18.34
N LEU A 210 22.24 -28.48 -18.44
CA LEU A 210 21.11 -27.84 -17.75
C LEU A 210 21.27 -27.87 -16.22
N SER A 211 21.73 -29.00 -15.67
CA SER A 211 21.99 -29.14 -14.23
C SER A 211 23.07 -28.17 -13.72
N ARG A 212 24.13 -27.93 -14.53
CA ARG A 212 25.16 -26.93 -14.21
C ARG A 212 24.61 -25.50 -14.23
N GLN A 213 23.88 -25.11 -15.28
CA GLN A 213 23.26 -23.78 -15.34
C GLN A 213 22.28 -23.54 -14.19
N ALA A 214 21.50 -24.56 -13.79
CA ALA A 214 20.60 -24.45 -12.63
C ALA A 214 21.37 -24.25 -11.31
N ALA A 215 22.53 -24.89 -11.14
CA ALA A 215 23.39 -24.70 -9.98
C ALA A 215 24.06 -23.30 -9.96
N GLU A 216 24.54 -22.82 -11.11
CA GLU A 216 25.13 -21.47 -11.27
C GLU A 216 24.10 -20.37 -11.00
N LEU A 217 22.89 -20.49 -11.56
CA LEU A 217 21.79 -19.55 -11.30
C LEU A 217 21.33 -19.57 -9.83
N LYS A 218 21.34 -20.74 -9.18
CA LYS A 218 21.07 -20.83 -7.74
C LYS A 218 22.14 -20.09 -6.93
N LEU A 219 23.41 -20.33 -7.20
CA LEU A 219 24.53 -19.68 -6.51
C LEU A 219 24.49 -18.15 -6.69
N LEU A 220 24.17 -17.67 -7.89
CA LEU A 220 24.02 -16.24 -8.19
C LEU A 220 22.86 -15.62 -7.40
N ASN A 221 21.71 -16.31 -7.32
CA ASN A 221 20.57 -15.86 -6.52
C ASN A 221 20.86 -15.88 -5.02
N ASP A 222 21.54 -16.91 -4.51
CA ASP A 222 21.94 -17.01 -3.10
C ASP A 222 22.91 -15.87 -2.73
N LEU A 223 23.88 -15.55 -3.60
CA LEU A 223 24.78 -14.39 -3.44
C LEU A 223 24.01 -13.06 -3.44
N ARG A 224 23.09 -12.89 -4.42
CA ARG A 224 22.26 -11.69 -4.58
C ARG A 224 21.34 -11.45 -3.38
N ASN A 225 20.83 -12.50 -2.77
CA ASN A 225 20.02 -12.43 -1.56
C ASN A 225 20.83 -11.95 -0.34
N GLU A 226 22.11 -12.32 -0.25
CA GLU A 226 22.98 -11.85 0.83
C GLU A 226 23.46 -10.39 0.60
N GLU A 227 23.74 -9.97 -0.65
CA GLU A 227 23.93 -8.54 -0.99
C GLU A 227 22.75 -7.69 -0.51
N LEU A 228 21.52 -8.12 -0.80
CA LEU A 228 20.30 -7.43 -0.41
C LEU A 228 20.11 -7.37 1.11
N ARG A 229 20.54 -8.40 1.85
CA ARG A 229 20.52 -8.40 3.33
C ARG A 229 21.52 -7.42 3.92
N GLN A 230 22.75 -7.37 3.41
CA GLN A 230 23.76 -6.42 3.89
C GLN A 230 23.28 -4.98 3.63
N LEU A 231 22.73 -4.70 2.45
CA LEU A 231 22.12 -3.40 2.13
C LEU A 231 20.94 -3.04 3.05
N GLN A 232 20.08 -4.01 3.42
CA GLN A 232 19.00 -3.79 4.40
C GLN A 232 19.55 -3.46 5.79
N ILE A 233 20.57 -4.18 6.27
CA ILE A 233 21.20 -3.96 7.59
C ILE A 233 21.88 -2.58 7.64
N GLU A 234 22.61 -2.20 6.58
CA GLU A 234 23.26 -0.89 6.48
C GLU A 234 22.21 0.24 6.43
N SER A 235 21.15 0.09 5.63
CA SER A 235 20.05 1.07 5.54
C SER A 235 19.27 1.21 6.85
N GLU A 236 19.03 0.12 7.59
CA GLU A 236 18.44 0.19 8.92
C GLU A 236 19.34 0.91 9.93
N LYS A 237 20.65 0.68 9.87
CA LYS A 237 21.66 1.34 10.72
C LYS A 237 21.73 2.84 10.43
N GLU A 238 21.77 3.24 9.16
CA GLU A 238 21.67 4.65 8.75
C GLU A 238 20.36 5.29 9.22
N LYS A 239 19.22 4.60 9.01
CA LYS A 239 17.91 5.07 9.46
C LYS A 239 17.87 5.29 10.97
N ARG A 240 18.39 4.36 11.78
CA ARG A 240 18.48 4.51 13.25
C ARG A 240 19.39 5.67 13.66
N ASN A 241 20.48 5.93 12.95
CA ASN A 241 21.35 7.08 13.19
C ASN A 241 20.63 8.41 12.89
N MET A 242 19.94 8.51 11.74
CA MET A 242 19.13 9.68 11.41
C MET A 242 18.01 9.92 12.44
N ASP A 243 17.37 8.84 12.90
CA ASP A 243 16.31 8.90 13.93
C ASP A 243 16.83 9.43 15.28
N LEU A 244 18.08 9.10 15.65
CA LEU A 244 18.77 9.66 16.81
C LEU A 244 19.20 11.12 16.62
N GLU A 245 19.64 11.50 15.42
CA GLU A 245 20.00 12.88 15.08
C GLU A 245 18.78 13.81 15.15
N VAL A 246 17.65 13.37 14.58
CA VAL A 246 16.36 14.08 14.66
C VAL A 246 15.92 14.26 16.11
N LYS A 247 16.00 13.22 16.94
CA LYS A 247 15.66 13.31 18.38
C LYS A 247 16.58 14.25 19.16
N ARG A 248 17.85 14.39 18.78
CA ARG A 248 18.76 15.41 19.34
C ARG A 248 18.37 16.82 18.91
N MET A 249 18.06 17.03 17.62
CA MET A 249 17.61 18.32 17.10
C MET A 249 16.29 18.75 17.74
N GLU A 250 15.31 17.84 17.90
CA GLU A 250 14.08 18.11 18.65
C GLU A 250 14.36 18.54 20.10
N LEU A 251 15.26 17.85 20.80
CA LEU A 251 15.61 18.17 22.19
C LEU A 251 16.27 19.56 22.28
N GLN A 252 17.14 19.90 21.33
CA GLN A 252 17.74 21.23 21.25
C GLN A 252 16.70 22.32 20.91
N GLN A 253 15.78 22.04 19.98
CA GLN A 253 14.67 22.94 19.64
C GLN A 253 13.75 23.17 20.85
N LYS A 254 13.43 22.12 21.62
CA LYS A 254 12.64 22.21 22.86
C LYS A 254 13.37 23.02 23.95
N LYS A 255 14.70 22.90 24.08
CA LYS A 255 15.51 23.77 24.97
C LYS A 255 15.47 25.24 24.55
N MET A 256 15.75 25.53 23.27
CA MET A 256 15.71 26.90 22.75
C MET A 256 14.30 27.53 22.85
N ALA A 257 13.24 26.73 22.68
CA ALA A 257 11.86 27.18 22.89
C ALA A 257 11.58 27.53 24.36
N PHE A 258 12.08 26.74 25.31
CA PHE A 258 11.95 27.01 26.75
C PHE A 258 12.78 28.22 27.21
N GLU A 259 14.00 28.37 26.71
CA GLU A 259 14.84 29.56 26.95
C GLU A 259 14.20 30.82 26.37
N LYS A 260 13.62 30.72 25.15
CA LYS A 260 12.83 31.80 24.54
C LYS A 260 11.61 32.15 25.39
N ASP A 261 10.86 31.17 25.87
CA ASP A 261 9.69 31.40 26.73
C ASP A 261 10.07 32.09 28.05
N GLN A 262 11.19 31.72 28.68
CA GLN A 262 11.71 32.45 29.85
C GLN A 262 12.10 33.91 29.53
N LEU A 263 12.71 34.14 28.37
CA LEU A 263 13.07 35.50 27.91
C LEU A 263 11.82 36.34 27.59
N ASP A 264 10.83 35.78 26.90
CA ASP A 264 9.56 36.44 26.58
C ASP A 264 8.78 36.79 27.86
N ASN A 265 8.69 35.85 28.82
CA ASN A 265 8.12 36.11 30.15
C ASN A 265 8.86 37.24 30.89
N ARG A 266 10.21 37.25 30.86
CA ARG A 266 11.02 38.31 31.49
C ARG A 266 10.86 39.66 30.79
N MET A 267 10.72 39.69 29.46
CA MET A 267 10.39 40.90 28.71
C MET A 267 8.98 41.41 29.06
N ALA A 268 7.99 40.53 29.20
CA ALA A 268 6.64 40.89 29.62
C ALA A 268 6.62 41.51 31.03
N GLN A 269 7.38 40.95 31.97
CA GLN A 269 7.57 41.53 33.31
C GLN A 269 8.21 42.92 33.24
N ILE A 270 9.35 43.07 32.55
CA ILE A 270 10.05 44.36 32.42
C ILE A 270 9.16 45.40 31.73
N LYS A 271 8.39 45.01 30.70
CA LYS A 271 7.44 45.90 30.03
C LYS A 271 6.32 46.34 30.97
N SER A 272 5.72 45.42 31.72
CA SER A 272 4.71 45.76 32.73
C SER A 272 5.27 46.72 33.79
N ASP A 273 6.53 46.54 34.19
CA ASP A 273 7.19 47.39 35.17
C ASP A 273 7.48 48.80 34.62
N LEU A 274 7.84 48.90 33.33
CA LEU A 274 7.99 50.17 32.61
C LEU A 274 6.64 50.87 32.40
N ASP A 275 5.60 50.15 31.97
CA ASP A 275 4.24 50.68 31.81
C ASP A 275 3.69 51.21 33.16
N LEU A 276 3.98 50.52 34.27
CA LEU A 276 3.64 50.98 35.63
C LEU A 276 4.45 52.21 36.07
N ARG A 277 5.72 52.34 35.65
CA ARG A 277 6.54 53.53 35.92
C ARG A 277 6.06 54.73 35.10
N ALA A 278 5.84 54.55 33.79
CA ALA A 278 5.31 55.58 32.91
C ALA A 278 3.97 56.13 33.42
N ARG A 279 3.02 55.25 33.77
CA ARG A 279 1.74 55.64 34.38
C ARG A 279 1.92 56.39 35.70
N LYS A 280 2.89 56.00 36.55
CA LYS A 280 3.22 56.70 37.81
C LYS A 280 3.92 58.04 37.59
N GLU A 281 4.61 58.22 36.46
CA GLU A 281 5.17 59.50 36.04
C GLU A 281 4.06 60.40 35.51
N ASP A 282 3.23 59.92 34.58
CA ASP A 282 2.08 60.65 34.04
C ASP A 282 1.10 61.09 35.15
N TRP A 283 0.80 60.22 36.11
CA TRP A 283 0.02 60.55 37.32
C TRP A 283 0.65 61.67 38.17
N LYS A 284 1.97 61.90 38.09
CA LYS A 284 2.65 63.04 38.74
C LYS A 284 2.71 64.30 37.88
N LYS A 285 2.33 64.23 36.59
CA LYS A 285 2.27 65.39 35.69
C LYS A 285 0.97 66.17 35.85
N GLU A 286 -0.03 65.57 36.51
CA GLU A 286 -1.36 66.13 36.68
C GLU A 286 -1.82 66.07 38.15
N ALA A 287 -2.82 66.87 38.51
CA ALA A 287 -3.40 66.93 39.85
C ALA A 287 -4.28 65.71 40.16
N ASN A 288 -4.76 64.99 39.14
CA ASN A 288 -5.68 63.85 39.23
C ASN A 288 -7.01 64.19 39.95
N GLN A 289 -7.47 65.43 39.82
CA GLN A 289 -8.76 65.91 40.29
C GLN A 289 -9.50 66.56 39.12
N ASP A 290 -10.78 66.20 38.93
CA ASP A 290 -11.59 66.73 37.84
C ASP A 290 -11.95 68.23 38.06
N PRO A 291 -12.04 69.05 37.00
CA PRO A 291 -12.52 70.42 37.08
C PRO A 291 -13.95 70.53 37.63
N VAL A 292 -14.24 71.60 38.37
CA VAL A 292 -15.53 71.78 39.06
C VAL A 292 -16.49 72.59 38.19
N TYR A 293 -17.53 71.93 37.67
CA TYR A 293 -18.55 72.54 36.83
C TYR A 293 -19.77 73.01 37.64
N LEU A 294 -19.85 74.31 37.94
CA LEU A 294 -20.99 74.90 38.64
C LEU A 294 -21.97 75.56 37.67
N ALA A 295 -23.28 75.35 37.86
CA ALA A 295 -24.32 76.07 37.12
C ALA A 295 -24.43 77.56 37.52
N GLN A 296 -24.05 77.88 38.76
CA GLN A 296 -23.84 79.24 39.25
C GLN A 296 -22.43 79.33 39.83
N PRO A 297 -21.44 79.87 39.09
CA PRO A 297 -20.03 79.84 39.50
C PRO A 297 -19.64 80.89 40.54
N PHE A 298 -20.48 81.89 40.79
CA PHE A 298 -20.17 83.03 41.68
C PHE A 298 -20.91 82.95 43.02
N TYR A 299 -20.16 82.75 44.10
CA TYR A 299 -20.63 82.79 45.48
C TYR A 299 -20.63 84.23 45.99
N LYS A 300 -21.69 84.99 45.66
CA LYS A 300 -21.78 86.44 45.94
C LYS A 300 -21.51 86.81 47.41
N GLU A 301 -21.98 86.02 48.37
CA GLU A 301 -21.76 86.25 49.81
C GLU A 301 -20.28 86.17 50.24
N LYS A 302 -19.44 85.45 49.48
CA LYS A 302 -18.02 85.24 49.76
C LYS A 302 -17.10 86.00 48.80
N GLY A 303 -17.65 86.67 47.78
CA GLY A 303 -16.86 87.28 46.69
C GLY A 303 -16.06 86.27 45.85
N ARG A 304 -16.40 84.98 45.90
CA ARG A 304 -15.61 83.88 45.31
C ARG A 304 -16.20 83.39 43.99
N LEU A 305 -15.38 83.29 42.95
CA LEU A 305 -15.73 82.77 41.63
C LEU A 305 -14.97 81.46 41.36
N VAL A 306 -15.67 80.40 40.96
CA VAL A 306 -15.04 79.13 40.52
C VAL A 306 -15.03 79.07 39.01
N ILE A 307 -13.87 78.77 38.43
CA ILE A 307 -13.66 78.64 36.98
C ILE A 307 -13.26 77.19 36.68
N SER A 308 -13.90 76.58 35.66
CA SER A 308 -13.53 75.24 35.17
C SER A 308 -12.55 75.33 34.00
N ASP A 309 -12.10 74.18 33.51
CA ASP A 309 -11.37 74.00 32.24
C ASP A 309 -12.05 74.61 30.99
N ARG A 310 -13.34 74.99 31.06
CA ARG A 310 -14.11 75.72 30.02
C ARG A 310 -13.68 77.20 29.93
N ARG A 311 -12.36 77.42 30.03
CA ARG A 311 -11.65 78.69 30.08
C ARG A 311 -11.11 79.06 28.70
N ILE A 312 -11.27 80.32 28.32
CA ILE A 312 -10.75 80.91 27.09
C ILE A 312 -9.88 82.09 27.52
N SER A 313 -8.57 82.04 27.26
CA SER A 313 -7.70 83.19 27.56
C SER A 313 -7.87 84.26 26.48
N LEU A 314 -8.16 85.49 26.90
CA LEU A 314 -8.18 86.67 26.04
C LEU A 314 -7.12 87.66 26.55
N ASN A 315 -5.86 87.35 26.22
CA ASN A 315 -4.68 88.05 26.72
C ASN A 315 -3.82 88.60 25.58
N GLY A 316 -3.19 89.76 25.80
CA GLY A 316 -2.46 90.50 24.76
C GLY A 316 -3.41 91.25 23.81
N PRO A 317 -2.88 91.94 22.78
CA PRO A 317 -3.70 92.74 21.86
C PRO A 317 -4.68 91.88 21.03
N ILE A 318 -5.84 92.43 20.72
CA ILE A 318 -6.82 91.80 19.81
C ILE A 318 -6.43 92.13 18.36
N PHE A 319 -6.07 91.12 17.58
CA PHE A 319 -5.77 91.24 16.15
C PHE A 319 -6.41 90.07 15.38
N GLY A 320 -6.27 90.06 14.05
CA GLY A 320 -6.91 89.04 13.19
C GLY A 320 -6.55 87.60 13.60
N GLY A 321 -7.57 86.79 13.85
CA GLY A 321 -7.45 85.41 14.32
C GLY A 321 -7.72 85.24 15.82
N VAL A 322 -7.70 86.33 16.60
CA VAL A 322 -8.09 86.29 18.02
C VAL A 322 -9.59 86.02 18.17
N ALA A 323 -10.43 86.54 17.27
CA ALA A 323 -11.85 86.22 17.29
C ALA A 323 -12.12 84.77 16.88
N ASP A 324 -11.36 84.21 15.94
CA ASP A 324 -11.45 82.79 15.57
C ASP A 324 -11.11 81.90 16.77
N TYR A 325 -9.95 82.13 17.42
CA TYR A 325 -9.54 81.42 18.64
C TYR A 325 -10.65 81.39 19.72
N VAL A 326 -11.30 82.53 19.98
CA VAL A 326 -12.38 82.61 21.00
C VAL A 326 -13.66 81.94 20.50
N THR A 327 -14.07 82.19 19.25
CA THR A 327 -15.34 81.72 18.68
C THR A 327 -15.35 80.21 18.51
N GLU A 328 -14.25 79.62 18.03
CA GLU A 328 -14.06 78.16 17.95
C GLU A 328 -14.22 77.49 19.32
N ARG A 329 -13.65 78.08 20.37
CA ARG A 329 -13.73 77.56 21.75
C ARG A 329 -15.13 77.68 22.32
N ILE A 330 -15.84 78.79 22.05
CA ILE A 330 -17.26 78.93 22.39
C ILE A 330 -18.07 77.82 21.71
N HIS A 331 -17.88 77.58 20.40
CA HIS A 331 -18.59 76.52 19.69
C HIS A 331 -18.24 75.11 20.19
N TYR A 332 -16.95 74.82 20.41
CA TYR A 332 -16.48 73.55 20.98
C TYR A 332 -17.10 73.26 22.35
N PHE A 333 -17.04 74.22 23.27
CA PHE A 333 -17.63 74.05 24.60
C PHE A 333 -19.16 73.94 24.57
N ASN A 334 -19.85 74.65 23.67
CA ASN A 334 -21.29 74.49 23.45
C ASN A 334 -21.67 73.10 22.92
N ASN A 335 -20.80 72.48 22.11
CA ASN A 335 -21.02 71.14 21.57
C ASN A 335 -20.79 70.03 22.62
N ILE A 336 -19.89 70.26 23.60
CA ILE A 336 -19.73 69.40 24.78
C ILE A 336 -20.91 69.57 25.75
N SER A 337 -21.27 70.82 26.05
CA SER A 337 -22.40 71.14 26.92
C SER A 337 -22.94 72.54 26.61
N SER A 338 -24.23 72.62 26.33
CA SER A 338 -24.97 73.86 26.11
C SER A 338 -25.48 74.51 27.40
N THR A 339 -25.22 73.91 28.58
CA THR A 339 -25.73 74.39 29.88
C THR A 339 -24.63 74.79 30.86
N GLN A 340 -23.45 74.15 30.81
CA GLN A 340 -22.30 74.52 31.65
C GLN A 340 -21.71 75.87 31.22
N PRO A 341 -21.38 76.79 32.14
CA PRO A 341 -20.70 78.05 31.85
C PRO A 341 -19.43 77.93 30.99
N ILE A 342 -19.10 79.02 30.30
CA ILE A 342 -17.83 79.24 29.58
C ILE A 342 -17.22 80.52 30.13
N PHE A 343 -15.91 80.54 30.38
CA PHE A 343 -15.23 81.67 31.01
C PHE A 343 -14.21 82.30 30.05
N ILE A 344 -14.47 83.51 29.57
CA ILE A 344 -13.46 84.33 28.90
C ILE A 344 -12.66 85.05 30.00
N VAL A 345 -11.42 84.63 30.20
CA VAL A 345 -10.55 85.20 31.23
C VAL A 345 -9.55 86.15 30.58
N ILE A 346 -9.70 87.43 30.92
CA ILE A 346 -8.80 88.53 30.60
C ILE A 346 -7.91 88.71 31.82
N ASP A 347 -6.77 88.03 31.83
CA ASP A 347 -5.72 88.34 32.79
C ASP A 347 -5.17 89.76 32.45
N LYS A 348 -4.88 90.03 31.17
CA LYS A 348 -4.46 91.36 30.66
C LYS A 348 -4.70 91.51 29.14
N CYS A 349 -5.52 92.49 28.73
CA CYS A 349 -5.77 92.81 27.32
C CYS A 349 -5.93 94.34 27.09
N PRO A 350 -5.10 94.98 26.24
CA PRO A 350 -5.24 96.39 25.86
C PRO A 350 -6.35 96.64 24.81
N GLY A 351 -7.16 95.64 24.49
CA GLY A 351 -8.08 95.68 23.36
C GLY A 351 -7.36 95.60 22.00
N GLY A 352 -7.95 96.19 20.96
CA GLY A 352 -7.42 96.14 19.60
C GLY A 352 -8.52 96.16 18.54
N SER A 353 -8.44 95.26 17.56
CA SER A 353 -9.31 95.20 16.38
C SER A 353 -10.80 95.20 16.70
N VAL A 354 -11.47 96.25 16.22
CA VAL A 354 -12.91 96.52 16.27
C VAL A 354 -13.74 95.34 15.74
N MET A 355 -13.36 94.83 14.57
CA MET A 355 -14.11 93.78 13.88
C MET A 355 -13.97 92.44 14.62
N GLU A 356 -12.77 92.13 15.13
CA GLU A 356 -12.52 90.91 15.90
C GLU A 356 -13.27 90.96 17.24
N GLY A 357 -13.24 92.08 17.95
CA GLY A 357 -14.02 92.23 19.18
C GLY A 357 -15.53 92.18 18.96
N TYR A 358 -16.03 92.74 17.86
CA TYR A 358 -17.43 92.59 17.47
C TYR A 358 -17.80 91.13 17.18
N ARG A 359 -16.93 90.36 16.51
CA ARG A 359 -17.12 88.91 16.30
C ARG A 359 -17.17 88.17 17.63
N ILE A 360 -16.29 88.47 18.58
CA ILE A 360 -16.29 87.89 19.94
C ILE A 360 -17.62 88.18 20.66
N ILE A 361 -18.07 89.42 20.66
CA ILE A 361 -19.36 89.81 21.28
C ILE A 361 -20.54 89.06 20.62
N LYS A 362 -20.49 88.81 19.31
CA LYS A 362 -21.51 88.01 18.62
C LYS A 362 -21.42 86.51 18.90
N ALA A 363 -20.23 85.94 19.07
CA ALA A 363 -20.07 84.57 19.54
C ALA A 363 -20.61 84.40 20.97
N MET A 364 -20.37 85.36 21.86
CA MET A 364 -20.93 85.39 23.22
C MET A 364 -22.47 85.45 23.18
N GLN A 365 -23.05 86.39 22.43
CA GLN A 365 -24.51 86.57 22.32
C GLN A 365 -25.24 85.41 21.62
N ALA A 366 -24.55 84.63 20.79
CA ALA A 366 -25.10 83.45 20.12
C ALA A 366 -24.85 82.12 20.87
N SER A 367 -24.12 82.16 21.98
CA SER A 367 -23.82 80.99 22.80
C SER A 367 -25.06 80.48 23.54
N LYS A 368 -25.26 79.15 23.60
CA LYS A 368 -26.30 78.52 24.42
C LYS A 368 -25.86 78.45 25.88
N ALA A 369 -24.63 77.97 26.08
CA ALA A 369 -23.93 78.05 27.35
C ALA A 369 -23.70 79.51 27.74
N LYS A 370 -23.89 79.86 29.01
CA LYS A 370 -23.64 81.23 29.47
C LYS A 370 -22.14 81.55 29.45
N VAL A 371 -21.80 82.68 28.83
CA VAL A 371 -20.42 83.16 28.74
C VAL A 371 -20.19 84.24 29.78
N HIS A 372 -19.24 83.98 30.67
CA HIS A 372 -18.82 84.83 31.76
C HIS A 372 -17.48 85.48 31.37
N VAL A 373 -17.35 86.80 31.52
CA VAL A 373 -16.07 87.50 31.32
C VAL A 373 -15.43 87.81 32.68
N VAL A 374 -14.13 87.60 32.82
CA VAL A 374 -13.41 87.75 34.09
C VAL A 374 -12.15 88.59 33.86
N VAL A 375 -12.07 89.78 34.43
CA VAL A 375 -10.91 90.67 34.36
C VAL A 375 -10.08 90.55 35.65
N LYS A 376 -8.79 90.21 35.53
CA LYS A 376 -7.89 90.05 36.70
C LYS A 376 -6.87 91.16 36.90
N SER A 377 -6.44 91.85 35.84
CA SER A 377 -5.54 93.00 35.98
C SER A 377 -5.92 94.15 35.04
N PHE A 378 -6.11 93.90 33.74
CA PHE A 378 -6.33 95.00 32.79
C PHE A 378 -7.21 94.62 31.60
N ALA A 379 -8.27 95.41 31.35
CA ALA A 379 -9.10 95.32 30.15
C ALA A 379 -9.40 96.72 29.59
N ALA A 380 -8.72 97.12 28.53
CA ALA A 380 -8.93 98.42 27.88
C ALA A 380 -9.61 98.31 26.51
N SER A 381 -10.16 99.42 26.01
CA SER A 381 -10.60 99.56 24.63
C SER A 381 -11.62 98.47 24.27
N MET A 382 -11.43 97.76 23.16
CA MET A 382 -12.28 96.64 22.75
C MET A 382 -12.43 95.53 23.83
N ALA A 383 -11.48 95.36 24.75
CA ALA A 383 -11.61 94.40 25.86
C ALA A 383 -12.53 94.92 26.99
N ALA A 384 -12.52 96.22 27.26
CA ALA A 384 -13.49 96.86 28.16
C ALA A 384 -14.91 96.77 27.60
N VAL A 385 -15.06 96.94 26.28
CA VAL A 385 -16.34 96.77 25.56
C VAL A 385 -16.81 95.31 25.58
N ILE A 386 -15.92 94.32 25.36
CA ILE A 386 -16.24 92.89 25.52
C ILE A 386 -16.73 92.57 26.93
N THR A 387 -16.04 93.08 27.96
CA THR A 387 -16.40 92.90 29.37
C THR A 387 -17.77 93.50 29.66
N THR A 388 -17.99 94.76 29.27
CA THR A 388 -19.26 95.47 29.49
C THR A 388 -20.43 94.78 28.78
N MET A 389 -20.21 94.25 27.57
CA MET A 389 -21.24 93.62 26.74
C MET A 389 -21.53 92.14 27.08
N ALA A 390 -20.97 91.61 28.15
CA ALA A 390 -21.27 90.27 28.65
C ALA A 390 -22.62 90.20 29.40
N ASP A 391 -23.24 89.01 29.40
CA ASP A 391 -24.36 88.64 30.29
C ASP A 391 -23.92 88.61 31.77
N TYR A 392 -22.66 88.22 32.01
CA TYR A 392 -22.04 88.13 33.32
C TYR A 392 -20.58 88.56 33.22
N SER A 393 -20.19 89.59 33.98
CA SER A 393 -18.84 90.13 34.00
C SER A 393 -18.34 90.36 35.43
N TYR A 394 -17.11 89.93 35.68
CA TYR A 394 -16.46 89.97 36.99
C TYR A 394 -15.11 90.67 36.89
N THR A 395 -14.73 91.36 37.96
CA THR A 395 -13.42 92.05 38.05
C THR A 395 -12.82 91.90 39.44
N TYR A 396 -11.51 91.73 39.55
CA TYR A 396 -10.82 92.00 40.82
C TYR A 396 -10.93 93.51 41.16
N PRO A 397 -10.91 93.91 42.44
CA PRO A 397 -11.04 95.33 42.82
C PRO A 397 -9.90 96.19 42.26
N ASN A 398 -8.68 95.67 42.27
CA ASN A 398 -7.49 96.40 41.79
C ASN A 398 -7.27 96.25 40.27
N ALA A 399 -8.14 95.55 39.56
CA ALA A 399 -8.05 95.46 38.11
C ALA A 399 -8.62 96.72 37.46
N ILE A 400 -8.00 97.18 36.38
CA ILE A 400 -8.35 98.42 35.69
C ILE A 400 -9.14 98.11 34.42
N ILE A 401 -10.28 98.78 34.27
CA ILE A 401 -11.08 98.79 33.04
C ILE A 401 -11.01 100.20 32.44
N LEU A 402 -10.71 100.29 31.14
CA LEU A 402 -10.51 101.57 30.45
C LEU A 402 -11.35 101.66 29.17
N HIS A 403 -12.25 102.63 29.11
CA HIS A 403 -12.97 103.00 27.87
C HIS A 403 -12.42 104.31 27.30
N HIS A 404 -12.27 104.38 25.99
CA HIS A 404 -11.75 105.56 25.27
C HIS A 404 -12.43 105.68 23.90
N GLN A 405 -12.29 106.82 23.23
CA GLN A 405 -12.88 107.00 21.89
C GLN A 405 -12.10 106.21 20.82
N MET A 406 -12.82 105.61 19.88
CA MET A 406 -12.21 104.79 18.82
C MET A 406 -11.23 105.58 17.94
N SER A 407 -9.96 105.20 17.96
CA SER A 407 -8.89 105.79 17.17
C SER A 407 -8.71 105.10 15.81
N THR A 408 -8.36 105.88 14.79
CA THR A 408 -8.01 105.38 13.44
C THR A 408 -7.01 106.33 12.78
N VAL A 409 -6.20 105.81 11.85
CA VAL A 409 -5.29 106.60 11.00
C VAL A 409 -5.76 106.48 9.56
N ASN A 410 -6.30 107.57 9.03
CA ASN A 410 -6.93 107.63 7.71
C ASN A 410 -6.04 108.38 6.72
N TRP A 411 -5.90 107.86 5.49
CA TRP A 411 -5.17 108.49 4.39
C TRP A 411 -5.93 108.30 3.07
N GLY A 412 -5.91 109.34 2.23
CA GLY A 412 -6.61 109.37 0.94
C GLY A 412 -6.92 110.78 0.47
N ASN A 413 -7.69 110.90 -0.60
CA ASN A 413 -8.28 112.18 -1.04
C ASN A 413 -9.46 112.59 -0.13
N MET A 414 -9.96 113.83 -0.29
CA MET A 414 -11.02 114.38 0.56
C MET A 414 -12.32 113.54 0.57
N THR A 415 -12.67 112.87 -0.53
CA THR A 415 -13.83 111.96 -0.59
C THR A 415 -13.58 110.71 0.24
N GLN A 416 -12.42 110.07 0.05
CA GLN A 416 -12.03 108.86 0.80
C GLN A 416 -11.93 109.13 2.30
N LEU A 417 -11.36 110.26 2.71
CA LEU A 417 -11.28 110.65 4.12
C LEU A 417 -12.66 110.88 4.74
N LYS A 418 -13.61 111.45 3.99
CA LYS A 418 -15.01 111.59 4.43
C LYS A 418 -15.69 110.23 4.57
N GLU A 419 -15.55 109.35 3.58
CA GLU A 419 -16.12 107.99 3.61
C GLU A 419 -15.58 107.17 4.79
N GLN A 420 -14.26 107.22 5.04
CA GLN A 420 -13.61 106.58 6.18
C GLN A 420 -14.07 107.17 7.53
N LEU A 421 -14.34 108.48 7.60
CA LEU A 421 -14.84 109.13 8.82
C LEU A 421 -16.29 108.71 9.15
N GLU A 422 -17.19 108.68 8.17
CA GLU A 422 -18.57 108.21 8.41
C GLU A 422 -18.61 106.71 8.76
N LEU A 423 -17.73 105.90 8.16
CA LEU A 423 -17.56 104.50 8.55
C LEU A 423 -17.07 104.35 10.01
N ALA A 424 -16.10 105.17 10.43
CA ALA A 424 -15.60 105.16 11.81
C ALA A 424 -16.68 105.58 12.82
N ARG A 425 -17.48 106.62 12.50
CA ARG A 425 -18.65 107.04 13.30
C ARG A 425 -19.70 105.94 13.42
N GLU A 426 -19.97 105.22 12.35
CA GLU A 426 -20.94 104.11 12.38
C GLU A 426 -20.44 102.91 13.20
N TRP A 427 -19.13 102.67 13.25
CA TRP A 427 -18.53 101.70 14.19
C TRP A 427 -18.61 102.17 15.65
N GLU A 428 -18.28 103.44 15.94
CA GLU A 428 -18.43 104.05 17.27
C GLU A 428 -19.88 103.91 17.76
N ARG A 429 -20.85 104.30 16.91
CA ARG A 429 -22.28 104.20 17.21
C ARG A 429 -22.72 102.75 17.43
N ARG A 430 -22.11 101.76 16.78
CA ARG A 430 -22.46 100.33 16.93
C ARG A 430 -21.89 99.68 18.20
N LEU A 431 -20.77 100.16 18.74
CA LEU A 431 -20.13 99.59 19.92
C LEU A 431 -20.34 100.41 21.20
N HIS A 432 -20.26 101.73 21.14
CA HIS A 432 -20.35 102.59 22.32
C HIS A 432 -21.79 102.95 22.72
N VAL A 433 -22.77 102.98 21.80
CA VAL A 433 -24.19 103.17 22.18
C VAL A 433 -24.70 102.02 23.07
N PRO A 434 -24.40 100.73 22.80
CA PRO A 434 -24.70 99.64 23.73
C PRO A 434 -24.04 99.79 25.12
N VAL A 435 -22.78 100.21 25.17
CA VAL A 435 -22.04 100.46 26.44
C VAL A 435 -22.68 101.59 27.23
N ALA A 436 -22.86 102.77 26.61
CA ALA A 436 -23.55 103.91 27.20
C ALA A 436 -24.95 103.55 27.70
N LYS A 437 -25.68 102.70 26.96
CA LYS A 437 -26.99 102.18 27.37
C LYS A 437 -26.93 101.24 28.59
N LYS A 438 -25.91 100.38 28.74
CA LYS A 438 -25.74 99.55 29.96
C LYS A 438 -25.44 100.43 31.18
N MET A 439 -24.58 101.44 31.03
CA MET A 439 -24.32 102.47 32.06
C MET A 439 -25.61 103.22 32.44
N GLY A 440 -26.41 103.60 31.44
CA GLY A 440 -27.66 104.36 31.58
C GLY A 440 -27.57 105.82 31.12
N VAL A 441 -26.65 106.15 30.21
CA VAL A 441 -26.39 107.50 29.69
C VAL A 441 -26.55 107.56 28.17
N SER A 442 -26.59 108.77 27.59
CA SER A 442 -26.51 108.97 26.15
C SER A 442 -25.08 108.76 25.63
N MET A 443 -24.93 108.54 24.32
CA MET A 443 -23.62 108.43 23.68
C MET A 443 -22.76 109.69 23.88
N ASP A 444 -23.36 110.87 23.72
CA ASP A 444 -22.62 112.12 23.85
C ASP A 444 -22.29 112.45 25.32
N ALA A 445 -23.10 111.99 26.27
CA ALA A 445 -22.76 112.04 27.70
C ALA A 445 -21.62 111.06 28.04
N PHE A 446 -21.61 109.85 27.46
CA PHE A 446 -20.51 108.89 27.62
C PHE A 446 -19.18 109.45 27.08
N ARG A 447 -19.19 109.98 25.84
CA ARG A 447 -18.03 110.65 25.24
C ARG A 447 -17.60 111.88 26.05
N LYS A 448 -18.54 112.68 26.56
CA LYS A 448 -18.23 113.84 27.42
C LYS A 448 -17.54 113.41 28.72
N MET A 449 -18.02 112.38 29.40
CA MET A 449 -17.41 111.88 30.63
C MET A 449 -15.98 111.35 30.41
N MET A 450 -15.67 110.76 29.24
CA MET A 450 -14.29 110.39 28.89
C MET A 450 -13.35 111.60 28.94
N TYR A 451 -13.71 112.67 28.21
CA TYR A 451 -12.90 113.89 28.13
C TYR A 451 -12.96 114.78 29.39
N GLU A 452 -13.88 114.51 30.33
CA GLU A 452 -13.90 115.12 31.66
C GLU A 452 -13.01 114.38 32.67
N LYS A 453 -12.65 113.12 32.41
CA LYS A 453 -11.75 112.31 33.23
C LYS A 453 -10.29 112.49 32.83
N ASN A 454 -10.01 112.60 31.54
CA ASN A 454 -8.67 112.71 30.97
C ASN A 454 -8.69 113.55 29.68
N SER A 455 -7.68 114.38 29.43
CA SER A 455 -7.61 115.25 28.24
C SER A 455 -7.64 114.47 26.93
N ASP A 456 -7.09 113.26 26.95
CA ASP A 456 -6.85 112.46 25.74
C ASP A 456 -8.04 111.54 25.43
N GLY A 457 -9.01 111.44 26.36
CA GLY A 457 -10.23 110.64 26.23
C GLY A 457 -10.11 109.21 26.75
N ASP A 458 -8.98 108.83 27.34
CA ASP A 458 -8.82 107.57 28.09
C ASP A 458 -9.49 107.70 29.46
N TRP A 459 -10.53 106.90 29.72
CA TRP A 459 -11.20 106.85 31.02
C TRP A 459 -11.01 105.48 31.66
N GLU A 460 -9.97 105.40 32.49
CA GLU A 460 -9.67 104.30 33.39
C GLU A 460 -10.47 104.37 34.70
N GLU A 461 -10.88 103.21 35.21
CA GLU A 461 -11.45 103.03 36.55
C GLU A 461 -10.97 101.70 37.15
N PHE A 462 -10.83 101.66 38.48
CA PHE A 462 -10.62 100.41 39.22
C PHE A 462 -11.92 99.59 39.27
N GLY A 463 -11.80 98.29 39.57
CA GLY A 463 -12.88 97.32 39.42
C GLY A 463 -14.13 97.60 40.25
N ASP A 464 -14.01 98.26 41.39
CA ASP A 464 -15.15 98.71 42.21
C ASP A 464 -15.93 99.84 41.52
N GLN A 465 -15.23 100.86 41.01
CA GLN A 465 -15.82 101.97 40.26
C GLN A 465 -16.36 101.50 38.90
N ALA A 466 -15.66 100.59 38.22
CA ALA A 466 -16.12 99.97 36.98
C ALA A 466 -17.44 99.20 37.18
N VAL A 467 -17.68 98.58 38.34
CA VAL A 467 -18.98 97.98 38.70
C VAL A 467 -20.02 99.07 39.01
N ALA A 468 -19.66 100.16 39.69
CA ALA A 468 -20.56 101.30 39.91
C ALA A 468 -21.04 101.95 38.59
N TYR A 469 -20.15 102.04 37.59
CA TYR A 469 -20.47 102.47 36.22
C TYR A 469 -21.11 101.37 35.34
N LYS A 470 -21.23 100.13 35.84
CA LYS A 470 -21.79 98.94 35.14
C LYS A 470 -20.99 98.45 33.92
N TRP A 471 -19.69 98.73 33.90
CA TRP A 471 -18.72 98.13 32.98
C TRP A 471 -18.38 96.68 33.34
N ALA A 472 -18.53 96.33 34.62
CA ALA A 472 -18.61 94.96 35.12
C ALA A 472 -19.86 94.78 35.99
N ASP A 473 -20.32 93.53 36.21
CA ASP A 473 -21.55 93.24 36.96
C ASP A 473 -21.29 92.89 38.44
N SER A 474 -20.07 92.48 38.81
CA SER A 474 -19.68 92.20 40.20
C SER A 474 -18.16 92.24 40.43
N VAL A 475 -17.76 92.70 41.62
CA VAL A 475 -16.38 92.54 42.12
C VAL A 475 -16.22 91.11 42.66
N VAL A 476 -15.07 90.50 42.40
CA VAL A 476 -14.61 89.24 43.01
C VAL A 476 -13.38 89.51 43.86
N HIS A 477 -13.19 88.72 44.92
CA HIS A 477 -12.00 88.77 45.80
C HIS A 477 -11.17 87.48 45.73
N GLU A 478 -11.77 86.37 45.32
CA GLU A 478 -11.13 85.06 45.20
C GLU A 478 -11.57 84.41 43.89
N ILE A 479 -10.62 83.87 43.11
CA ILE A 479 -10.91 83.10 41.90
C ILE A 479 -10.25 81.72 42.01
N GLU A 480 -11.07 80.68 42.05
CA GLU A 480 -10.67 79.27 42.16
C GLU A 480 -10.64 78.64 40.75
N GLU A 481 -9.46 78.62 40.12
CA GLU A 481 -9.27 78.09 38.75
C GLU A 481 -9.04 76.57 38.74
N THR A 482 -10.13 75.80 38.84
CA THR A 482 -10.12 74.31 38.88
C THR A 482 -9.74 73.65 37.55
N GLY A 483 -9.62 74.42 36.45
CA GLY A 483 -9.22 73.92 35.13
C GLY A 483 -7.73 73.62 34.97
N PHE A 484 -6.84 74.12 35.85
CA PHE A 484 -5.39 73.93 35.73
C PHE A 484 -4.92 72.59 36.32
N VAL A 485 -5.40 71.48 35.75
CA VAL A 485 -5.09 70.12 36.22
C VAL A 485 -3.69 69.62 35.83
N LYS A 486 -2.98 70.27 34.91
CA LYS A 486 -1.62 69.89 34.47
C LYS A 486 -0.56 70.75 35.15
N ASN A 487 0.54 70.14 35.59
CA ASN A 487 1.65 70.84 36.22
C ASN A 487 2.33 71.83 35.23
N PRO A 488 2.32 73.16 35.52
CA PRO A 488 2.81 74.17 34.59
C PRO A 488 4.35 74.15 34.41
N ASP A 489 5.11 73.57 35.33
CA ASP A 489 6.57 73.48 35.22
C ASP A 489 7.05 72.46 34.19
N LEU A 490 6.14 71.60 33.70
CA LEU A 490 6.44 70.56 32.69
C LEU A 490 6.24 71.01 31.24
N ALA A 491 5.64 72.18 31.01
CA ALA A 491 5.61 72.78 29.69
C ALA A 491 7.03 73.24 29.28
N GLU A 492 7.37 73.19 27.99
CA GLU A 492 8.61 73.79 27.51
C GLU A 492 8.58 75.31 27.74
N LYS A 493 9.23 75.76 28.83
CA LYS A 493 9.37 77.17 29.15
C LYS A 493 10.14 77.86 28.01
N PRO A 494 9.63 78.95 27.41
CA PRO A 494 10.28 79.64 26.30
C PRO A 494 11.69 80.06 26.71
N LYS A 495 12.69 79.57 25.96
CA LYS A 495 14.09 79.49 26.42
C LYS A 495 14.66 80.85 26.87
N ALA A 496 15.07 80.92 28.13
CA ALA A 496 16.05 81.85 28.69
C ALA A 496 15.81 83.37 28.58
N ALA A 497 14.66 83.85 28.11
CA ALA A 497 14.32 85.28 28.18
C ALA A 497 14.03 85.79 29.61
N GLN A 498 13.88 84.89 30.59
CA GLN A 498 13.27 85.20 31.90
C GLN A 498 14.07 86.16 32.79
N PHE A 499 15.41 86.22 32.70
CA PHE A 499 16.23 87.09 33.56
C PHE A 499 17.35 87.87 32.83
N GLN A 500 17.36 87.87 31.50
CA GLN A 500 18.39 88.56 30.70
C GLN A 500 18.43 90.08 30.92
N TRP A 501 17.30 90.65 31.36
CA TRP A 501 17.11 92.05 31.76
C TRP A 501 17.93 92.42 33.00
N LEU A 502 17.89 91.56 34.03
CA LEU A 502 18.56 91.73 35.32
C LEU A 502 20.06 91.38 35.30
N ALA A 503 20.65 91.18 34.12
CA ALA A 503 22.09 91.04 33.98
C ALA A 503 22.78 92.33 34.45
N GLU A 504 23.68 92.21 35.43
CA GLU A 504 24.48 93.33 35.93
C GLU A 504 25.36 93.91 34.82
N LYS A 505 25.30 95.22 34.66
CA LYS A 505 26.05 96.02 33.69
C LYS A 505 26.80 97.11 34.43
N THR A 506 27.89 97.59 33.85
CA THR A 506 28.61 98.77 34.34
C THR A 506 28.33 99.94 33.41
N ASP A 507 28.06 101.12 33.95
CA ASP A 507 27.91 102.35 33.15
C ASP A 507 29.24 103.07 32.90
N GLU A 508 29.19 104.15 32.11
CA GLU A 508 30.35 104.99 31.77
C GLU A 508 31.07 105.61 32.98
N LYS A 509 30.45 105.57 34.17
CA LYS A 509 31.00 106.09 35.45
C LYS A 509 31.47 104.98 36.38
N GLY A 510 31.50 103.73 35.91
CA GLY A 510 31.91 102.57 36.71
C GLY A 510 30.84 102.05 37.67
N GLN A 511 29.60 102.57 37.61
CA GLN A 511 28.53 102.14 38.51
C GLN A 511 27.85 100.88 37.97
N ARG A 512 27.68 99.88 38.85
CA ARG A 512 26.92 98.65 38.56
C ARG A 512 25.42 98.95 38.56
N TYR A 513 24.70 98.36 37.62
CA TYR A 513 23.25 98.46 37.52
C TYR A 513 22.61 97.23 36.85
N ALA A 514 21.35 96.97 37.15
CA ALA A 514 20.50 95.98 36.47
C ALA A 514 19.34 96.69 35.76
N THR A 515 19.00 96.26 34.54
CA THR A 515 17.93 96.88 33.76
C THR A 515 16.59 96.25 34.11
N LEU A 516 15.64 97.07 34.54
CA LEU A 516 14.27 96.63 34.78
C LEU A 516 13.54 96.39 33.44
N PRO A 517 12.67 95.36 33.33
CA PRO A 517 11.85 95.17 32.13
C PRO A 517 10.87 96.35 31.93
N ARG A 518 10.30 96.46 30.73
CA ARG A 518 9.21 97.42 30.50
C ARG A 518 7.95 96.96 31.25
N LEU A 519 7.41 97.81 32.11
CA LEU A 519 6.12 97.59 32.76
C LEU A 519 4.95 97.62 31.79
N ASP A 520 3.80 97.20 32.29
CA ASP A 520 2.53 97.23 31.59
C ASP A 520 1.78 98.56 31.80
N PRO A 521 0.75 98.87 31.00
CA PRO A 521 -0.05 100.07 31.19
C PRO A 521 -0.63 100.10 32.61
N PHE A 522 -0.51 101.26 33.27
CA PHE A 522 -1.00 101.51 34.64
C PHE A 522 -0.33 100.66 35.76
N ASP A 523 0.79 100.02 35.47
CA ASP A 523 1.62 99.30 36.45
C ASP A 523 2.81 100.17 36.94
N PHE A 524 3.30 99.89 38.16
CA PHE A 524 4.27 100.75 38.87
C PHE A 524 5.36 99.95 39.60
N TYR A 525 6.63 100.37 39.44
CA TYR A 525 7.75 99.75 40.17
C TYR A 525 7.78 100.15 41.64
N PHE A 526 7.22 99.30 42.50
CA PHE A 526 7.30 99.44 43.96
C PHE A 526 8.57 98.77 44.52
N ILE A 527 9.73 99.16 44.00
CA ILE A 527 11.05 98.60 44.34
C ILE A 527 11.84 99.58 45.22
N TYR A 528 12.40 99.10 46.33
CA TYR A 528 13.34 99.86 47.15
C TYR A 528 14.73 99.92 46.48
N ASN A 529 15.12 101.10 45.99
CA ASN A 529 16.27 101.30 45.10
C ASN A 529 17.10 102.53 45.52
N PRO A 530 17.72 102.55 46.72
CA PRO A 530 18.35 103.74 47.30
C PRO A 530 19.66 104.13 46.62
N ASP A 531 20.36 103.17 46.00
CA ASP A 531 21.65 103.31 45.34
C ASP A 531 21.55 103.52 43.81
N ARG A 532 20.33 103.42 43.25
CA ARG A 532 20.05 103.45 41.80
C ARG A 532 20.69 102.29 41.03
N TYR A 533 20.84 101.14 41.69
CA TYR A 533 21.25 99.90 41.05
C TYR A 533 20.21 99.41 40.04
N TYR A 534 18.92 99.50 40.33
CA TYR A 534 17.87 99.19 39.36
C TYR A 534 17.59 100.43 38.48
N ARG A 535 17.48 100.23 37.16
CA ARG A 535 17.32 101.31 36.17
C ARG A 535 16.36 100.91 35.04
#